data_AF-A0AA40P7Z3-F1
#
_entry.id   AF-A0AA40P7Z3-F1
#
_cell.length_a   1.000
_cell.length_b   1.000
_cell.length_c   1.000
_cell.angle_alpha   90.00
_cell.angle_beta   90.00
_cell.angle_gamma   90.00
#
_symmetry.space_group_name_H-M   'P 1'
#
loop_
_entity.id
_entity.type
_entity.pdbx_description
1 polymer ?
#
loop_
_entity_poly.entity_id
_entity_poly.type
_entity_poly.pdbx_seq_one_letter_code
_entity_poly.pdbx_strand_id
1 'polypeptide(L)' 'MVREWWMHNPSSYWFLAERHTGSDEIIRTFDPREIFTARIDFASLPSKEIAG' A
#
# COMPACT_ATOMS: atom_id res chain seq x y z
N MET A 1 8.17 12.55 -1.91
CA MET A 1 7.13 11.78 -2.62
C MET A 1 6.88 10.50 -1.87
N VAL A 2 5.61 10.10 -1.71
CA VAL A 2 5.21 8.84 -1.08
C VAL A 2 4.13 8.19 -1.91
N ARG A 3 4.15 6.86 -2.00
CA ARG A 3 3.10 6.03 -2.59
C ARG A 3 2.42 5.25 -1.48
N GLU A 4 1.14 5.51 -1.26
CA GLU A 4 0.42 4.98 -0.09
C GLU A 4 -1.02 4.57 -0.44
N TRP A 5 -1.65 3.81 0.45
CA TRP A 5 -3.02 3.34 0.29
C TRP A 5 -4.04 4.40 0.66
N TRP A 6 -5.03 4.59 -0.20
CA TRP A 6 -6.16 5.49 -0.01
C TRP A 6 -7.47 4.74 -0.24
N MET A 7 -8.52 5.17 0.47
CA MET A 7 -9.87 4.61 0.36
C MET A 7 -10.85 5.66 -0.14
N HIS A 8 -11.54 5.38 -1.23
CA HIS A 8 -12.73 6.13 -1.62
C HIS A 8 -13.93 5.59 -0.84
N ASN A 9 -14.28 6.29 0.24
CA ASN A 9 -15.28 5.84 1.22
C ASN A 9 -16.66 5.50 0.62
N PRO A 10 -17.24 6.29 -0.31
CA PRO A 10 -18.56 6.00 -0.87
C PRO A 10 -18.66 4.67 -1.63
N SER A 11 -17.59 4.28 -2.33
CA SER A 11 -17.56 3.02 -3.09
C SER A 11 -16.80 1.90 -2.38
N SER A 12 -16.27 2.17 -1.18
CA SER A 12 -15.37 1.26 -0.45
C SER A 12 -14.21 0.75 -1.30
N TYR A 13 -13.72 1.56 -2.24
CA TYR A 13 -12.67 1.16 -3.18
C TYR A 13 -11.30 1.63 -2.69
N TRP A 14 -10.34 0.71 -2.68
CA TRP A 14 -8.96 0.96 -2.28
C TRP A 14 -8.05 1.10 -3.50
N PHE A 15 -7.19 2.12 -3.48
CA PHE A 15 -6.24 2.42 -4.54
C PHE A 15 -4.95 3.01 -3.97
N LEU A 16 -3.92 3.12 -4.81
CA LEU A 16 -2.67 3.79 -4.45
C LEU A 16 -2.67 5.21 -4.97
N ALA A 17 -2.22 6.15 -4.15
CA ALA A 17 -1.91 7.51 -4.57
C ALA A 17 -0.42 7.79 -4.41
N GLU A 18 0.17 8.45 -5.40
CA GLU A 18 1.47 9.10 -5.27
C GLU A 18 1.26 10.58 -4.92
N ARG A 19 1.83 11.00 -3.80
CA ARG A 19 1.61 12.33 -3.22
C ARG A 19 2.93 13.00 -2.84
N HIS A 20 3.01 14.31 -3.07
CA HIS A 20 4.09 15.12 -2.51
C HIS A 20 3.76 15.50 -1.06
N THR A 21 4.40 14.83 -0.10
CA THR A 21 4.11 15.00 1.34
C THR A 21 4.38 16.40 1.89
N GLY A 22 5.17 17.24 1.21
CA GLY A 22 5.41 18.62 1.62
C GLY A 22 4.34 19.61 1.19
N SER A 23 3.70 19.39 0.04
CA SER A 23 2.66 20.29 -0.52
C SER A 23 1.25 19.69 -0.49
N ASP A 24 1.15 18.42 -0.14
CA ASP A 24 -0.08 17.61 -0.17
C ASP A 24 -0.67 17.39 -1.57
N GLU A 25 0.09 17.69 -2.63
CA GLU A 25 -0.34 17.55 -4.01
C GLU A 25 -0.40 16.07 -4.44
N ILE A 26 -1.55 15.66 -5.02
CA ILE A 26 -1.73 14.35 -5.63
C ILE A 26 -1.18 14.39 -7.06
N ILE A 27 -0.16 13.58 -7.32
CA ILE A 27 0.55 13.55 -8.61
C ILE A 27 -0.09 12.53 -9.54
N ARG A 28 -0.41 11.34 -9.01
CA ARG A 28 -1.02 10.25 -9.78
C ARG A 28 -1.74 9.25 -8.88
N THR A 29 -2.75 8.59 -9.43
CA THR A 29 -3.44 7.43 -8.84
C THR A 29 -3.21 6.17 -9.66
N PHE A 30 -3.32 5.02 -9.02
CA PHE A 30 -3.11 3.70 -9.64
C PHE A 30 -4.18 2.72 -9.17
N ASP A 31 -4.73 1.94 -10.10
CA ASP A 31 -5.43 0.70 -9.75
C ASP A 31 -4.39 -0.28 -9.15
N PRO A 32 -4.69 -0.96 -8.03
CA PRO A 32 -3.75 -1.89 -7.42
C PRO A 32 -3.23 -2.99 -8.37
N ARG A 33 -4.02 -3.39 -9.37
CA ARG A 33 -3.65 -4.42 -10.35
C ARG A 33 -2.60 -3.95 -11.35
N GLU A 34 -2.40 -2.64 -11.50
CA GLU A 34 -1.28 -2.09 -12.28
C GLU A 34 0.07 -2.37 -11.61
N ILE A 35 0.10 -2.46 -10.27
CA ILE A 35 1.33 -2.56 -9.49
C ILE A 35 1.54 -3.98 -8.97
N PHE A 36 0.47 -4.62 -8.48
CA PHE A 36 0.51 -5.95 -7.89
C PHE A 36 -0.11 -6.97 -8.86
N THR A 37 0.73 -7.51 -9.73
CA THR A 37 0.32 -8.47 -10.77
C THR A 37 0.37 -9.93 -10.30
N ALA A 38 0.99 -10.19 -9.16
CA ALA A 38 1.08 -11.50 -8.53
C ALA A 38 0.74 -11.40 -7.05
N ARG A 39 0.11 -12.47 -6.52
CA ARG A 39 -0.02 -12.64 -5.07
C ARG A 39 1.31 -13.10 -4.51
N ILE A 40 1.73 -12.48 -3.41
CA ILE A 40 2.88 -12.90 -2.63
C ILE A 40 2.34 -13.58 -1.38
N ASP A 41 2.61 -14.87 -1.25
CA ASP A 41 2.32 -15.62 -0.04
C ASP A 41 3.52 -15.49 0.91
N PHE A 42 3.26 -14.98 2.11
CA PHE A 42 4.29 -14.90 3.15
C PHE A 42 4.30 -16.20 3.93
N ALA A 43 5.37 -16.99 3.80
CA ALA A 43 5.56 -18.17 4.62
C ALA A 43 5.74 -17.74 6.10
N SER A 44 5.06 -18.45 7.01
CA SER A 44 5.30 -18.29 8.44
C SER A 44 6.73 -18.71 8.75
N LEU A 45 7.58 -17.76 9.14
CA LEU A 45 8.85 -18.09 9.78
C LEU A 45 8.57 -18.44 11.25
N PRO A 46 9.23 -19.46 11.81
CA PRO A 46 9.10 -19.76 13.23
C PRO A 46 9.45 -18.51 14.04
N SER A 47 8.56 -18.14 14.97
CA SER A 47 8.79 -17.04 15.90
C SER A 47 10.08 -17.29 16.64
N LYS A 48 11.09 -16.44 16.43
CA LYS A 48 12.31 -16.47 17.22
C LYS A 48 12.00 -15.81 18.55
N GLU A 49 11.58 -16.59 19.53
CA GLU A 49 11.52 -16.14 20.92
C GLU A 49 12.93 -15.71 21.34
N ILE A 50 13.09 -14.41 21.59
CA ILE A 50 14.29 -13.88 22.23
C ILE A 50 14.18 -14.19 23.72
N ALA A 51 14.87 -15.23 24.17
CA ALA A 51 15.04 -15.49 25.59
C ALA A 51 15.74 -14.26 26.22
N GLY A 52 15.09 -13.66 27.22
CA GLY A 52 15.58 -12.51 27.97
C GLY A 52 16.63 -12.86 29.01
#